data_AF-A0A226MCJ8-F1
#
_entry.id   AF-A0A226MCJ8-F1
#
_cell.length_a   1.000
_cell.length_b   1.000
_cell.length_c   1.000
_cell.angle_alpha   90.00
_cell.angle_beta   90.00
_cell.angle_gamma   90.00
#
_symmetry.space_group_name_H-M   'P 1'
#
loop_
_entity.id
_entity.type
_entity.pdbx_description
1 polymer ?
#
loop_
_entity_poly.entity_id
_entity_poly.type
_entity_poly.pdbx_seq_one_letter_code
_entity_poly.pdbx_strand_id
1 'polypeptide(L)'
;SSLAFLFDFLFFNQVHPFCGAVGYVVGAQTDRTVQEHLIEKHMLLPNPVWDCRIQQATKVRPYILCIQLNSFPQNVDVLKDPEAVTQLGSILKTSVRAWKAAGRPFVIQLGRIYLDMLNVYKCPSENISAAIEADGEMETKQPLVRRMRTVKRETLKLTSGWVSRSSDPQMVSKGFIQIVAANFVPPLLDAVPAAREREVLSAMTVIANKLGGHTAAEIPQLFDAVFECTLNMISKVFTRPWNVMLLEAEVYFKYIHMYFECKY
;
A
#
# COMPACT_ATOMS: atom_id res chain seq x y z
N SER A 1 6.39 -18.99 22.64
CA SER A 1 6.02 -20.42 22.61
C SER A 1 4.53 -20.71 22.82
N SER A 2 3.68 -19.81 23.34
CA SER A 2 2.20 -20.03 23.30
C SER A 2 1.47 -19.19 22.23
N LEU A 3 2.01 -18.01 21.87
CA LEU A 3 1.45 -17.14 20.82
C LEU A 3 1.71 -17.65 19.40
N ALA A 4 2.86 -18.31 19.16
CA ALA A 4 3.16 -18.96 17.88
C ALA A 4 2.19 -20.11 17.61
N PHE A 5 1.89 -20.93 18.63
CA PHE A 5 0.85 -21.95 18.57
C PHE A 5 -0.55 -21.35 18.34
N LEU A 6 -0.86 -20.18 18.91
CA LEU A 6 -2.14 -19.51 18.67
C LEU A 6 -2.27 -18.97 17.23
N PHE A 7 -1.15 -18.58 16.62
CA PHE A 7 -1.06 -18.19 15.21
C PHE A 7 -1.14 -19.38 14.25
N ASP A 8 -0.58 -20.53 14.63
CA ASP A 8 -0.76 -21.79 13.90
C ASP A 8 -2.18 -22.39 14.09
N PHE A 9 -2.82 -22.14 15.24
CA PHE A 9 -4.16 -22.65 15.58
C PHE A 9 -5.31 -21.79 15.02
N LEU A 10 -5.11 -20.47 14.90
CA LEU A 10 -6.03 -19.60 14.16
C LEU A 10 -5.82 -19.84 12.67
N PHE A 11 -6.66 -20.70 12.09
CA PHE A 11 -6.81 -20.90 10.64
C PHE A 11 -6.55 -19.61 9.85
N PHE A 12 -5.93 -19.75 8.67
CA PHE A 12 -5.54 -18.71 7.70
C PHE A 12 -6.60 -17.59 7.46
N ASN A 13 -7.87 -17.82 7.79
CA ASN A 13 -8.97 -16.85 7.68
C ASN A 13 -9.30 -16.05 8.97
N GLN A 14 -8.83 -16.47 10.16
CA GLN A 14 -9.21 -15.87 11.45
C GLN A 14 -8.12 -15.01 12.09
N VAL A 15 -6.88 -15.11 11.63
CA VAL A 15 -5.76 -14.29 12.12
C VAL A 15 -6.03 -12.80 11.92
N HIS A 16 -6.49 -12.39 10.72
CA HIS A 16 -6.71 -10.97 10.46
C HIS A 16 -7.87 -10.37 11.26
N PRO A 17 -9.07 -10.98 11.34
CA PRO A 17 -10.13 -10.53 12.24
C PRO A 17 -9.68 -10.44 13.70
N PHE A 18 -8.96 -11.45 14.20
CA PHE A 18 -8.42 -11.44 15.57
C PHE A 18 -7.48 -10.25 15.78
N CYS A 19 -6.56 -10.01 14.84
CA CYS A 19 -5.67 -8.85 14.94
C CYS A 19 -6.44 -7.52 14.95
N GLY A 20 -7.50 -7.41 14.15
CA GLY A 20 -8.40 -6.27 14.20
C GLY A 20 -9.07 -6.07 15.56
N ALA A 21 -9.53 -7.16 16.19
CA ALA A 21 -10.14 -7.12 17.53
C ALA A 21 -9.15 -6.65 18.61
N VAL A 22 -7.92 -7.19 18.60
CA VAL A 22 -6.86 -6.74 19.51
C VAL A 22 -6.53 -5.27 19.27
N GLY A 23 -6.55 -4.80 18.02
CA GLY A 23 -6.36 -3.40 17.69
C GLY A 23 -7.35 -2.45 18.38
N TYR A 24 -8.60 -2.87 18.62
CA TYR A 24 -9.57 -2.05 19.37
C TYR A 24 -9.22 -1.96 20.85
N VAL A 25 -8.73 -3.06 21.45
CA VAL A 25 -8.25 -3.07 22.84
C VAL A 25 -7.05 -2.14 23.00
N VAL A 26 -6.11 -2.19 22.05
CA VAL A 26 -4.97 -1.28 22.01
C VAL A 26 -5.41 0.17 21.84
N GLY A 27 -6.37 0.43 20.95
CA GLY A 27 -6.91 1.77 20.70
C GLY A 27 -7.67 2.37 21.90
N ALA A 28 -8.24 1.53 22.76
CA ALA A 28 -8.93 1.95 23.98
C ALA A 28 -7.98 2.33 25.13
N GLN A 29 -6.69 1.99 25.04
CA GLN A 29 -5.70 2.38 26.04
C GLN A 29 -5.47 3.90 26.02
N THR A 30 -5.54 4.55 27.18
CA THR A 30 -5.40 6.00 27.34
C THR A 30 -3.97 6.41 27.68
N ASP A 31 -3.21 5.55 28.36
CA ASP A 31 -1.78 5.77 28.59
C ASP A 31 -1.00 5.55 27.30
N ARG A 32 -0.38 6.62 26.80
CA ARG A 32 0.36 6.60 25.55
C ARG A 32 1.53 5.61 25.61
N THR A 33 2.36 5.64 26.64
CA THR A 33 3.54 4.76 26.75
C THR A 33 3.12 3.29 26.75
N VAL A 34 2.06 2.95 27.49
CA VAL A 34 1.53 1.58 27.51
C VAL A 34 0.93 1.20 26.15
N GLN A 35 0.23 2.12 25.49
CA GLN A 35 -0.35 1.90 24.17
C GLN A 35 0.71 1.63 23.11
N GLU A 36 1.83 2.36 23.12
CA GLU A 36 2.96 2.16 22.22
C GLU A 36 3.58 0.76 22.42
N HIS A 37 3.81 0.36 23.67
CA HIS A 37 4.28 -0.99 23.99
C HIS A 37 3.28 -2.10 23.58
N LEU A 38 1.99 -1.85 23.71
CA LEU A 38 0.96 -2.79 23.26
C LEU A 38 0.94 -2.94 21.73
N ILE A 39 1.24 -1.88 20.97
CA ILE A 39 1.38 -1.95 19.50
C ILE A 39 2.58 -2.80 19.11
N GLU A 40 3.72 -2.62 19.76
CA GLU A 40 4.91 -3.46 19.54
C GLU A 40 4.60 -4.93 19.81
N LYS A 41 3.93 -5.21 20.94
CA LYS A 41 3.50 -6.57 21.30
C LYS A 41 2.48 -7.13 20.31
N HIS A 42 1.58 -6.30 19.82
CA HIS A 42 0.58 -6.69 18.82
C HIS A 42 1.22 -7.12 17.50
N MET A 43 2.32 -6.45 17.11
CA MET A 43 3.06 -6.69 15.86
C MET A 43 4.29 -7.58 16.05
N LEU A 44 4.46 -8.18 17.23
CA LEU A 44 5.64 -8.99 17.60
C LEU A 44 5.85 -10.21 16.70
N LEU A 45 4.77 -10.82 16.17
CA LEU A 45 4.86 -11.98 15.28
C LEU A 45 4.98 -11.58 13.80
N PRO A 46 4.18 -10.62 13.28
CA PRO A 46 4.34 -10.16 11.90
C PRO A 46 5.70 -9.52 11.60
N ASN A 47 6.28 -8.77 12.55
CA ASN A 47 7.49 -7.98 12.32
C ASN A 47 8.74 -8.82 11.99
N PRO A 48 9.08 -9.89 12.72
CA PRO A 48 10.23 -10.73 12.35
C PRO A 48 10.07 -11.41 10.99
N VAL A 49 8.84 -11.80 10.62
CA VAL A 49 8.56 -12.38 9.30
C VAL A 49 8.74 -11.33 8.21
N TRP A 50 8.24 -10.10 8.45
CA TRP A 50 8.49 -8.96 7.56
C TRP A 50 9.98 -8.75 7.35
N ASP A 51 10.75 -8.61 8.43
CA ASP A 51 12.19 -8.33 8.38
C ASP A 51 12.93 -9.43 7.62
N CYS A 52 12.60 -10.70 7.88
CA CYS A 52 13.18 -11.84 7.17
C CYS A 52 12.93 -11.73 5.65
N ARG A 53 11.71 -11.40 5.23
CA ARG A 53 11.36 -11.27 3.80
C ARG A 53 11.99 -10.04 3.16
N ILE A 54 12.02 -8.90 3.85
CA ILE A 54 12.70 -7.70 3.36
C ILE A 54 14.20 -7.94 3.23
N GLN A 55 14.85 -8.56 4.22
CA GLN A 55 16.27 -8.90 4.16
C GLN A 55 16.58 -9.84 3.00
N GLN A 56 15.69 -10.80 2.73
CA GLN A 56 15.83 -11.72 1.59
C GLN A 56 15.65 -10.98 0.25
N ALA A 57 14.66 -10.10 0.14
CA ALA A 57 14.42 -9.28 -1.07
C ALA A 57 15.49 -8.18 -1.28
N THR A 58 16.14 -7.73 -0.21
CA THR A 58 17.11 -6.63 -0.21
C THR A 58 18.53 -7.16 0.02
N LYS A 59 18.88 -8.38 -0.44
CA LYS A 59 20.26 -8.88 -0.36
C LYS A 59 21.22 -8.09 -1.28
N VAL A 60 21.46 -6.80 -0.96
CA VAL A 60 22.75 -6.11 -0.87
C VAL A 60 22.67 -5.03 0.24
N ARG A 61 23.42 -5.30 1.33
CA ARG A 61 23.97 -4.40 2.37
C ARG A 61 23.12 -3.87 3.54
N PRO A 62 23.76 -3.67 4.72
CA PRO A 62 23.13 -3.33 5.98
C PRO A 62 22.60 -1.90 6.01
N TYR A 63 21.53 -1.74 6.79
CA TYR A 63 20.71 -0.54 7.10
C TYR A 63 21.48 0.78 7.32
N ILE A 64 22.80 0.74 7.55
CA ILE A 64 23.65 1.91 7.84
C ILE A 64 24.19 2.61 6.57
N LEU A 65 24.23 1.95 5.39
CA LEU A 65 24.80 2.57 4.18
C LEU A 65 23.78 3.25 3.25
N CYS A 66 22.49 3.08 3.55
CA CYS A 66 21.38 3.41 2.67
C CYS A 66 20.99 4.89 2.66
N ILE A 67 21.44 5.65 3.65
CA ILE A 67 21.13 7.09 3.78
C ILE A 67 21.92 7.92 2.74
N GLN A 68 22.96 7.37 2.12
CA GLN A 68 23.89 8.15 1.28
C GLN A 68 23.81 7.90 -0.23
N LEU A 69 23.08 6.90 -0.71
CA LEU A 69 23.03 6.59 -2.14
C LEU A 69 21.57 6.33 -2.53
N ASN A 70 20.96 7.26 -3.27
CA ASN A 70 19.61 7.18 -3.85
C ASN A 70 19.49 6.08 -4.93
N SER A 71 20.04 4.89 -4.69
CA SER A 71 19.99 3.72 -5.56
C SER A 71 20.38 2.46 -4.76
N PHE A 72 19.47 1.50 -4.71
CA PHE A 72 19.66 0.22 -4.03
C PHE A 72 19.80 -0.92 -5.06
N PRO A 73 20.75 -1.87 -4.91
CA PRO A 73 20.86 -3.01 -5.80
C PRO A 73 19.70 -3.98 -5.57
N GLN A 74 18.91 -4.18 -6.61
CA GLN A 74 17.70 -4.99 -6.61
C GLN A 74 18.04 -6.48 -6.81
N ASN A 75 17.94 -7.31 -5.77
CA ASN A 75 17.85 -8.76 -5.95
C ASN A 75 16.37 -9.17 -5.88
N VAL A 76 15.67 -8.93 -6.99
CA VAL A 76 14.21 -8.87 -7.15
C VAL A 76 13.51 -10.24 -7.18
N ASP A 77 14.24 -11.35 -7.10
CA ASP A 77 13.66 -12.69 -7.29
C ASP A 77 12.83 -13.19 -6.10
N VAL A 78 13.08 -12.72 -4.87
CA VAL A 78 12.25 -13.11 -3.70
C VAL A 78 10.84 -12.52 -3.79
N LEU A 79 10.66 -11.37 -4.45
CA LEU A 79 9.33 -10.81 -4.68
C LEU A 79 8.60 -11.45 -5.87
N LYS A 80 9.20 -12.49 -6.48
CA LYS A 80 8.54 -13.45 -7.37
C LYS A 80 8.24 -14.77 -6.68
N ASP A 81 8.77 -15.01 -5.48
CA ASP A 81 8.48 -16.22 -4.72
C ASP A 81 7.01 -16.21 -4.21
N PRO A 82 6.19 -17.21 -4.60
CA PRO A 82 4.77 -17.23 -4.23
C PRO A 82 4.50 -17.28 -2.73
N GLU A 83 5.41 -17.84 -1.93
CA GLU A 83 5.29 -17.90 -0.46
C GLU A 83 5.58 -16.53 0.16
N ALA A 84 6.70 -15.91 -0.21
CA ALA A 84 7.09 -14.58 0.26
C ALA A 84 6.01 -13.52 -0.04
N VAL A 85 5.48 -13.48 -1.26
CA VAL A 85 4.41 -12.55 -1.64
C VAL A 85 3.13 -12.80 -0.81
N THR A 86 2.83 -14.07 -0.50
CA THR A 86 1.66 -14.42 0.32
C THR A 86 1.82 -13.95 1.76
N GLN A 87 3.00 -14.15 2.35
CA GLN A 87 3.30 -13.72 3.71
C GLN A 87 3.33 -12.20 3.84
N LEU A 88 3.97 -11.49 2.91
CA LEU A 88 3.95 -10.03 2.85
C LEU A 88 2.51 -9.50 2.74
N GLY A 89 1.70 -10.09 1.85
CA GLY A 89 0.29 -9.74 1.73
C GLY A 89 -0.51 -9.99 3.01
N SER A 90 -0.22 -11.08 3.72
CA SER A 90 -0.83 -11.40 5.02
C SER A 90 -0.48 -10.36 6.10
N ILE A 91 0.79 -9.99 6.20
CA ILE A 91 1.28 -8.98 7.16
C ILE A 91 0.66 -7.61 6.89
N LEU A 92 0.56 -7.20 5.61
CA LEU A 92 -0.07 -5.95 5.23
C LEU A 92 -1.57 -5.94 5.56
N LYS A 93 -2.30 -7.03 5.30
CA LYS A 93 -3.72 -7.16 5.71
C LYS A 93 -3.91 -7.02 7.21
N THR A 94 -3.04 -7.67 7.99
CA THR A 94 -3.02 -7.56 9.45
C THR A 94 -2.78 -6.11 9.88
N SER A 95 -1.79 -5.45 9.26
CA SER A 95 -1.46 -4.05 9.54
C SER A 95 -2.61 -3.10 9.20
N VAL A 96 -3.30 -3.30 8.07
CA VAL A 96 -4.49 -2.52 7.68
C VAL A 96 -5.60 -2.66 8.71
N ARG A 97 -5.86 -3.85 9.23
CA ARG A 97 -6.89 -4.06 10.27
C ARG A 97 -6.48 -3.48 11.62
N ALA A 98 -5.25 -3.71 12.03
CA ALA A 98 -4.69 -3.18 13.27
C ALA A 98 -4.73 -1.64 13.27
N TRP A 99 -4.30 -1.00 12.18
CA TRP A 99 -4.42 0.45 11.99
C TRP A 99 -5.86 0.95 12.05
N LYS A 100 -6.80 0.29 11.36
CA LYS A 100 -8.21 0.70 11.35
C LYS A 100 -8.80 0.74 12.76
N ALA A 101 -8.45 -0.25 13.57
CA ALA A 101 -8.95 -0.43 14.92
C ALA A 101 -8.21 0.43 15.96
N ALA A 102 -6.87 0.42 15.96
CA ALA A 102 -6.05 1.14 16.94
C ALA A 102 -5.97 2.66 16.67
N GLY A 103 -6.10 3.09 15.42
CA GLY A 103 -6.09 4.51 15.05
C GLY A 103 -4.69 5.14 15.01
N ARG A 104 -4.60 6.41 15.40
CA ARG A 104 -3.38 7.24 15.29
C ARG A 104 -2.13 6.64 15.94
N PRO A 105 -2.19 6.00 17.13
CA PRO A 105 -1.04 5.40 17.79
C PRO A 105 -0.28 4.39 16.92
N PHE A 106 -0.96 3.75 15.97
CA PHE A 106 -0.35 2.82 15.01
C PHE A 106 0.71 3.45 14.09
N VAL A 107 0.86 4.79 14.11
CA VAL A 107 1.93 5.50 13.39
C VAL A 107 3.33 4.99 13.71
N ILE A 108 3.58 4.48 14.91
CA ILE A 108 4.89 3.92 15.30
C ILE A 108 5.21 2.67 14.48
N GLN A 109 4.25 1.76 14.37
CA GLN A 109 4.39 0.59 13.53
C GLN A 109 4.53 0.97 12.05
N LEU A 110 3.80 1.99 11.59
CA LEU A 110 3.93 2.47 10.21
C LEU A 110 5.31 3.03 9.95
N GLY A 111 5.83 3.88 10.83
CA GLY A 111 7.18 4.45 10.70
C GLY A 111 8.25 3.37 10.57
N ARG A 112 8.08 2.23 11.23
CA ARG A 112 8.97 1.06 11.14
C ARG A 112 9.01 0.43 9.75
N ILE A 113 7.86 0.21 9.12
CA ILE A 113 7.75 -0.56 7.87
C ILE A 113 7.63 0.31 6.61
N TYR A 114 7.45 1.62 6.76
CA TYR A 114 7.05 2.52 5.67
C TYR A 114 8.04 2.53 4.50
N LEU A 115 9.35 2.66 4.76
CA LEU A 115 10.34 2.71 3.69
C LEU A 115 10.42 1.37 2.92
N ASP A 116 10.38 0.26 3.64
CA ASP A 116 10.34 -1.08 3.04
C ASP A 116 9.08 -1.27 2.20
N MET A 117 7.94 -0.74 2.65
CA MET A 117 6.67 -0.81 1.93
C MET A 117 6.72 -0.16 0.54
N LEU A 118 7.55 0.87 0.34
CA LEU A 118 7.73 1.49 -0.98
C LEU A 118 8.27 0.48 -1.98
N ASN A 119 9.27 -0.30 -1.59
CA ASN A 119 9.85 -1.35 -2.43
C ASN A 119 8.90 -2.54 -2.61
N VAL A 120 8.19 -2.91 -1.54
CA VAL A 120 7.14 -3.95 -1.57
C VAL A 120 5.95 -3.53 -2.44
N TYR A 121 5.78 -2.25 -2.76
CA TYR A 121 4.83 -1.78 -3.78
C TYR A 121 5.45 -1.75 -5.18
N LYS A 122 6.62 -1.12 -5.32
CA LYS A 122 7.28 -0.88 -6.61
C LYS A 122 7.62 -2.18 -7.33
N CYS A 123 8.32 -3.10 -6.68
CA CYS A 123 8.81 -4.31 -7.33
C CYS A 123 7.68 -5.24 -7.83
N PRO A 124 6.62 -5.52 -7.05
CA PRO A 124 5.47 -6.24 -7.58
C PRO A 124 4.76 -5.52 -8.72
N SER A 125 4.79 -4.18 -8.77
CA SER A 125 4.19 -3.40 -9.87
C SER A 125 4.96 -3.59 -11.18
N GLU A 126 6.28 -3.54 -11.12
CA GLU A 126 7.18 -3.81 -12.26
C GLU A 126 7.05 -5.27 -12.72
N ASN A 127 7.07 -6.23 -11.78
CA ASN A 127 6.94 -7.66 -12.09
C ASN A 127 5.61 -8.00 -12.79
N ILE A 128 4.49 -7.41 -12.34
CA ILE A 128 3.18 -7.63 -12.98
C ILE A 128 3.20 -7.08 -14.41
N SER A 129 3.73 -5.87 -14.60
CA SER A 129 3.75 -5.24 -15.92
C SER A 129 4.63 -6.03 -16.89
N ALA A 130 5.83 -6.41 -16.46
CA ALA A 130 6.75 -7.23 -17.25
C ALA A 130 6.16 -8.61 -17.62
N ALA A 131 5.47 -9.28 -16.68
CA ALA A 131 4.81 -10.56 -16.98
C ALA A 131 3.72 -10.41 -18.05
N ILE A 132 2.89 -9.37 -17.95
CA ILE A 132 1.82 -9.11 -18.91
C ILE A 132 2.38 -8.70 -20.28
N GLU A 133 3.48 -7.94 -20.32
CA GLU A 133 4.16 -7.59 -21.58
C GLU A 133 4.78 -8.80 -22.26
N ALA A 134 5.33 -9.75 -21.51
CA ALA A 134 5.98 -10.95 -22.03
C ALA A 134 4.96 -11.97 -22.55
N ASP A 135 3.96 -12.33 -21.74
CA ASP A 135 3.08 -13.48 -21.97
C ASP A 135 1.61 -13.09 -22.25
N GLY A 136 1.33 -11.79 -22.29
CA GLY A 136 0.02 -11.23 -22.60
C GLY A 136 -0.96 -11.16 -21.41
N GLU A 137 -2.18 -10.69 -21.66
CA GLU A 137 -3.16 -10.41 -20.61
C GLU A 137 -3.62 -11.64 -19.81
N MET A 138 -3.37 -12.86 -20.30
CA MET A 138 -3.69 -14.09 -19.58
C MET A 138 -2.92 -14.21 -18.25
N GLU A 139 -1.77 -13.55 -18.12
CA GLU A 139 -0.99 -13.49 -16.88
C GLU A 139 -1.76 -12.85 -15.72
N THR A 140 -2.72 -11.98 -16.00
CA THR A 140 -3.60 -11.40 -14.96
C THR A 140 -4.38 -12.45 -14.16
N LYS A 141 -4.57 -13.65 -14.73
CA LYS A 141 -5.28 -14.76 -14.09
C LYS A 141 -4.37 -15.63 -13.23
N GLN A 142 -3.04 -15.52 -13.35
CA GLN A 142 -2.11 -16.36 -12.61
C GLN A 142 -2.20 -16.11 -11.10
N PRO A 143 -2.09 -17.18 -10.27
CA PRO A 143 -2.13 -17.06 -8.82
C PRO A 143 -1.09 -16.08 -8.25
N LEU A 144 0.14 -16.09 -8.81
CA LEU A 144 1.22 -15.21 -8.36
C LEU A 144 0.90 -13.73 -8.61
N VAL A 145 0.47 -13.39 -9.82
CA VAL A 145 0.04 -12.01 -10.17
C VAL A 145 -1.09 -11.55 -9.26
N ARG A 146 -2.07 -12.41 -8.96
CA ARG A 146 -3.16 -12.08 -8.01
C ARG A 146 -2.66 -11.82 -6.59
N ARG A 147 -1.63 -12.56 -6.14
CA ARG A 147 -0.99 -12.34 -4.83
C ARG A 147 -0.21 -11.01 -4.82
N MET A 148 0.56 -10.73 -5.86
CA MET A 148 1.28 -9.45 -6.03
C MET A 148 0.32 -8.25 -6.03
N ARG A 149 -0.81 -8.34 -6.74
CA ARG A 149 -1.88 -7.33 -6.69
C ARG A 149 -2.48 -7.15 -5.30
N THR A 150 -2.52 -8.22 -4.51
CA THR A 150 -2.98 -8.11 -3.12
C THR A 150 -1.99 -7.34 -2.26
N VAL A 151 -0.69 -7.59 -2.42
CA VAL A 151 0.36 -6.82 -1.76
C VAL A 151 0.23 -5.33 -2.11
N LYS A 152 0.17 -4.99 -3.39
CA LYS A 152 0.01 -3.60 -3.86
C LYS A 152 -1.20 -2.90 -3.24
N ARG A 153 -2.38 -3.54 -3.31
CA ARG A 153 -3.63 -2.98 -2.77
C ARG A 153 -3.58 -2.74 -1.27
N GLU A 154 -3.01 -3.65 -0.49
CA GLU A 154 -2.94 -3.48 0.96
C GLU A 154 -1.91 -2.42 1.36
N THR A 155 -0.80 -2.28 0.62
CA THR A 155 0.15 -1.17 0.78
C THR A 155 -0.51 0.19 0.53
N LEU A 156 -1.29 0.31 -0.55
CA LEU A 156 -2.04 1.53 -0.86
C LEU A 156 -3.05 1.86 0.24
N LYS A 157 -3.85 0.87 0.69
CA LYS A 157 -4.86 1.06 1.75
C LYS A 157 -4.23 1.52 3.06
N LEU A 158 -3.07 0.96 3.43
CA LEU A 158 -2.40 1.33 4.66
C LEU A 158 -1.85 2.77 4.57
N THR A 159 -1.25 3.11 3.44
CA THR A 159 -0.72 4.46 3.13
C THR A 159 -1.84 5.50 3.16
N SER A 160 -2.90 5.31 2.36
CA SER A 160 -4.03 6.25 2.28
C SER A 160 -4.81 6.30 3.59
N GLY A 161 -4.94 5.16 4.27
CA GLY A 161 -5.57 5.08 5.58
C GLY A 161 -4.88 5.99 6.58
N TRP A 162 -3.56 5.84 6.73
CA TRP A 162 -2.79 6.69 7.63
C TRP A 162 -2.93 8.18 7.31
N VAL A 163 -2.79 8.56 6.03
CA VAL A 163 -2.95 9.96 5.60
C VAL A 163 -4.31 10.49 6.04
N SER A 164 -5.41 9.75 5.80
CA SER A 164 -6.76 10.20 6.15
C SER A 164 -6.93 10.61 7.63
N ARG A 165 -6.19 9.98 8.54
CA ARG A 165 -6.28 10.21 10.00
C ARG A 165 -5.18 11.09 10.57
N SER A 166 -4.26 11.60 9.74
CA SER A 166 -3.20 12.51 10.16
C SER A 166 -3.79 13.78 10.80
N SER A 167 -3.12 14.29 11.83
CA SER A 167 -3.48 15.55 12.51
C SER A 167 -2.73 16.76 11.98
N ASP A 168 -1.65 16.55 11.23
CA ASP A 168 -0.79 17.59 10.71
C ASP A 168 -0.61 17.42 9.19
N PRO A 169 -1.50 18.04 8.39
CA PRO A 169 -1.39 18.02 6.93
C PRO A 169 -0.08 18.62 6.40
N GLN A 170 0.50 19.60 7.11
CA GLN A 170 1.75 20.25 6.67
C GLN A 170 2.93 19.30 6.81
N MET A 171 3.05 18.60 7.94
CA MET A 171 4.09 17.57 8.14
C MET A 171 3.97 16.46 7.09
N VAL A 172 2.75 16.01 6.79
CA VAL A 172 2.53 14.99 5.74
C VAL A 172 2.91 15.55 4.37
N SER A 173 2.57 16.81 4.06
CA SER A 173 2.96 17.41 2.78
C SER A 173 4.47 17.53 2.59
N LYS A 174 5.21 17.95 3.63
CA LYS A 174 6.62 18.36 3.56
C LYS A 174 7.63 17.20 3.52
N GLY A 175 7.24 16.05 3.01
CA GLY A 175 8.17 14.94 2.77
C GLY A 175 7.47 13.62 2.43
N PHE A 176 6.34 13.33 3.06
CA PHE A 176 5.62 12.08 2.80
C PHE A 176 5.01 12.07 1.40
N ILE A 177 4.42 13.18 0.95
CA ILE A 177 3.85 13.26 -0.41
C ILE A 177 4.91 13.14 -1.47
N GLN A 178 6.07 13.79 -1.29
CA GLN A 178 7.18 13.69 -2.23
C GLN A 178 7.66 12.24 -2.36
N ILE A 179 7.74 11.51 -1.24
CA ILE A 179 8.10 10.09 -1.24
C ILE A 179 7.01 9.25 -1.92
N VAL A 180 5.73 9.50 -1.63
CA VAL A 180 4.63 8.78 -2.29
C VAL A 180 4.61 9.06 -3.80
N ALA A 181 4.72 10.32 -4.20
CA ALA A 181 4.78 10.74 -5.59
C ALA A 181 5.96 10.07 -6.30
N ALA A 182 7.15 10.10 -5.72
CA ALA A 182 8.35 9.51 -6.32
C ALA A 182 8.32 7.96 -6.41
N ASN A 183 7.56 7.26 -5.55
CA ASN A 183 7.62 5.80 -5.48
C ASN A 183 6.37 5.07 -5.99
N PHE A 184 5.18 5.68 -5.86
CA PHE A 184 3.92 5.05 -6.25
C PHE A 184 3.47 5.47 -7.66
N VAL A 185 3.83 6.68 -8.09
CA VAL A 185 3.37 7.25 -9.38
C VAL A 185 4.15 6.68 -10.57
N PRO A 186 5.48 6.55 -10.55
CA PRO A 186 6.20 5.98 -11.69
C PRO A 186 5.73 4.56 -12.04
N PRO A 187 5.59 3.60 -11.07
CA PRO A 187 5.09 2.27 -11.40
C PRO A 187 3.65 2.25 -11.92
N LEU A 188 2.88 3.32 -11.72
CA LEU A 188 1.54 3.48 -12.28
C LEU A 188 1.58 4.00 -13.72
N LEU A 189 2.45 4.98 -13.98
CA LEU A 189 2.70 5.54 -15.31
C LEU A 189 3.21 4.46 -16.27
N ASP A 190 4.19 3.70 -15.80
CA ASP A 190 4.86 2.66 -16.59
C ASP A 190 4.03 1.39 -16.73
N ALA A 191 2.94 1.25 -15.96
CA ALA A 191 2.10 0.05 -16.01
C ALA A 191 1.27 -0.02 -17.29
N VAL A 192 1.35 -1.18 -17.95
CA VAL A 192 0.44 -1.55 -19.04
C VAL A 192 -1.02 -1.50 -18.58
N PRO A 193 -1.99 -1.18 -19.46
CA PRO A 193 -3.39 -1.00 -19.06
C PRO A 193 -3.96 -2.15 -18.23
N ALA A 194 -3.64 -3.40 -18.59
CA ALA A 194 -4.10 -4.57 -17.86
C ALA A 194 -3.47 -4.72 -16.47
N ALA A 195 -2.29 -4.15 -16.20
CA ALA A 195 -1.57 -4.20 -14.91
C ALA A 195 -2.11 -3.21 -13.86
N ARG A 196 -2.90 -2.22 -14.29
CA ARG A 196 -3.38 -1.11 -13.47
C ARG A 196 -4.38 -1.57 -12.40
N GLU A 197 -4.47 -0.79 -11.32
CA GLU A 197 -5.28 -1.09 -10.15
C GLU A 197 -6.11 0.14 -9.72
N ARG A 198 -7.42 -0.05 -9.58
CA ARG A 198 -8.36 1.00 -9.13
C ARG A 198 -8.06 1.56 -7.75
N GLU A 199 -7.43 0.77 -6.88
CA GLU A 199 -7.09 1.18 -5.51
C GLU A 199 -6.09 2.34 -5.49
N VAL A 200 -5.32 2.56 -6.57
CA VAL A 200 -4.44 3.72 -6.70
C VAL A 200 -5.26 5.00 -6.76
N LEU A 201 -6.31 5.05 -7.58
CA LEU A 201 -7.21 6.20 -7.67
C LEU A 201 -7.87 6.48 -6.32
N SER A 202 -8.37 5.44 -5.66
CA SER A 202 -8.97 5.56 -4.33
C SER A 202 -7.98 6.12 -3.30
N ALA A 203 -6.72 5.68 -3.33
CA ALA A 203 -5.69 6.20 -2.43
C ALA A 203 -5.41 7.68 -2.72
N MET A 204 -5.31 8.07 -3.99
CA MET A 204 -5.04 9.45 -4.39
C MET A 204 -6.18 10.40 -4.02
N THR A 205 -7.43 10.00 -4.22
CA THR A 205 -8.59 10.78 -3.75
C THR A 205 -8.54 11.01 -2.24
N VAL A 206 -8.20 9.99 -1.45
CA VAL A 206 -8.09 10.14 0.01
C VAL A 206 -6.96 11.09 0.40
N ILE A 207 -5.80 10.97 -0.26
CA ILE A 207 -4.63 11.81 0.00
C ILE A 207 -4.94 13.27 -0.30
N ALA A 208 -5.46 13.55 -1.50
CA ALA A 208 -5.71 14.92 -1.91
C ALA A 208 -6.90 15.56 -1.18
N ASN A 209 -7.97 14.81 -0.85
CA ASN A 209 -9.04 15.31 0.03
C ASN A 209 -8.52 15.73 1.41
N LYS A 210 -7.52 15.01 1.93
CA LYS A 210 -6.98 15.28 3.26
C LYS A 210 -6.02 16.47 3.27
N LEU A 211 -5.26 16.65 2.20
CA LEU A 211 -4.13 17.58 2.16
C LEU A 211 -4.51 18.90 1.47
N GLY A 212 -5.55 18.88 0.62
CA GLY A 212 -6.13 20.06 -0.02
C GLY A 212 -5.08 20.87 -0.78
N GLY A 213 -5.03 22.18 -0.53
CA GLY A 213 -4.07 23.08 -1.16
C GLY A 213 -2.59 22.73 -0.94
N HIS A 214 -2.25 21.92 0.07
CA HIS A 214 -0.87 21.48 0.31
C HIS A 214 -0.35 20.45 -0.71
N THR A 215 -1.26 19.90 -1.53
CA THR A 215 -0.95 18.98 -2.64
C THR A 215 -1.00 19.63 -4.01
N ALA A 216 -1.27 20.94 -4.09
CA ALA A 216 -1.54 21.61 -5.37
C ALA A 216 -0.37 21.52 -6.37
N ALA A 217 0.87 21.41 -5.90
CA ALA A 217 2.05 21.30 -6.77
C ALA A 217 2.22 19.89 -7.37
N GLU A 218 1.85 18.84 -6.63
CA GLU A 218 2.01 17.44 -7.01
C GLU A 218 0.77 16.88 -7.72
N ILE A 219 -0.40 17.50 -7.51
CA ILE A 219 -1.68 17.11 -8.12
C ILE A 219 -1.61 17.05 -9.65
N PRO A 220 -0.98 18.00 -10.39
CA PRO A 220 -0.87 17.91 -11.84
C PRO A 220 -0.13 16.66 -12.33
N GLN A 221 1.04 16.35 -11.74
CA GLN A 221 1.82 15.16 -12.11
C GLN A 221 1.06 13.87 -11.79
N LEU A 222 0.36 13.85 -10.65
CA LEU A 222 -0.50 12.74 -10.26
C LEU A 222 -1.67 12.59 -11.24
N PHE A 223 -2.30 13.69 -11.62
CA PHE A 223 -3.43 13.72 -12.54
C PHE A 223 -3.03 13.23 -13.92
N ASP A 224 -1.93 13.73 -14.48
CA ASP A 224 -1.43 13.27 -15.78
C ASP A 224 -1.16 11.76 -15.76
N ALA A 225 -0.66 11.23 -14.64
CA ALA A 225 -0.40 9.80 -14.49
C ALA A 225 -1.64 8.91 -14.47
N VAL A 226 -2.77 9.42 -13.95
CA VAL A 226 -4.00 8.63 -13.83
C VAL A 226 -5.05 8.98 -14.87
N PHE A 227 -5.02 10.18 -15.45
CA PHE A 227 -6.15 10.74 -16.18
C PHE A 227 -6.39 10.03 -17.50
N GLU A 228 -5.43 10.08 -18.42
CA GLU A 228 -5.54 9.44 -19.73
C GLU A 228 -5.66 7.91 -19.59
N CYS A 229 -4.93 7.39 -18.60
CA CYS A 229 -4.92 6.00 -18.19
C CYS A 229 -6.31 5.48 -17.78
N THR A 230 -7.01 6.22 -16.92
CA THR A 230 -8.33 5.86 -16.41
C THR A 230 -9.42 6.16 -17.43
N LEU A 231 -9.28 7.24 -18.21
CA LEU A 231 -10.21 7.57 -19.28
C LEU A 231 -10.21 6.51 -20.38
N ASN A 232 -9.03 6.02 -20.78
CA ASN A 232 -8.90 4.90 -21.71
C ASN A 232 -9.45 3.59 -21.14
N MET A 233 -9.33 3.39 -19.82
CA MET A 233 -9.97 2.26 -19.16
C MET A 233 -11.48 2.37 -19.23
N ILE A 234 -12.09 3.54 -19.03
CA ILE A 234 -13.54 3.79 -19.06
C ILE A 234 -14.10 3.79 -20.50
N SER A 235 -13.33 4.25 -21.50
CA SER A 235 -13.80 4.37 -22.88
C SER A 235 -13.95 3.04 -23.61
N LYS A 236 -13.25 1.98 -23.17
CA LYS A 236 -13.30 0.63 -23.78
C LYS A 236 -14.36 -0.32 -23.14
N VAL A 237 -15.35 0.21 -22.39
CA VAL A 237 -16.10 -0.52 -21.33
C VAL A 237 -17.53 -0.96 -21.68
N PHE A 238 -17.95 -0.93 -22.94
CA PHE A 238 -19.31 -1.44 -23.28
C PHE A 238 -19.49 -2.96 -23.07
N THR A 239 -18.49 -3.69 -22.56
CA THR A 239 -18.50 -5.16 -22.37
C THR A 239 -18.29 -5.64 -20.92
N ARG A 240 -18.07 -4.77 -19.92
CA ARG A 240 -17.85 -5.19 -18.51
C ARG A 240 -19.09 -5.02 -17.62
N PRO A 241 -19.18 -5.72 -16.47
CA PRO A 241 -20.29 -5.59 -15.53
C PRO A 241 -20.45 -4.16 -14.98
N TRP A 242 -21.68 -3.63 -15.06
CA TRP A 242 -22.06 -2.25 -14.69
C TRP A 242 -21.66 -1.81 -13.27
N ASN A 243 -21.61 -2.75 -12.33
CA ASN A 243 -21.24 -2.48 -10.93
C ASN A 243 -19.75 -2.09 -10.77
N VAL A 244 -18.85 -2.64 -11.58
CA VAL A 244 -17.43 -2.26 -11.56
C VAL A 244 -17.24 -0.91 -12.25
N MET A 245 -18.00 -0.66 -13.32
CA MET A 245 -17.99 0.58 -14.09
C MET A 245 -18.41 1.80 -13.26
N LEU A 246 -19.51 1.71 -12.50
CA LEU A 246 -20.01 2.82 -11.69
C LEU A 246 -19.00 3.24 -10.61
N LEU A 247 -18.35 2.28 -9.96
CA LEU A 247 -17.34 2.55 -8.93
C LEU A 247 -16.09 3.22 -9.49
N GLU A 248 -15.61 2.79 -10.66
CA GLU A 248 -14.43 3.40 -11.29
C GLU A 248 -14.74 4.82 -11.82
N ALA A 249 -15.91 4.99 -12.45
CA ALA A 249 -16.37 6.29 -12.90
C ALA A 249 -16.61 7.25 -11.72
N GLU A 250 -17.24 6.80 -10.63
CA GLU A 250 -17.49 7.63 -9.44
C GLU A 250 -16.19 8.10 -8.79
N VAL A 251 -15.20 7.21 -8.65
CA VAL A 251 -13.88 7.58 -8.11
C VAL A 251 -13.16 8.56 -9.04
N TYR A 252 -13.25 8.33 -10.36
CA TYR A 252 -12.65 9.21 -11.36
C TYR A 252 -13.28 10.61 -11.37
N PHE A 253 -14.61 10.72 -11.35
CA PHE A 253 -15.31 12.01 -11.29
C PHE A 253 -15.06 12.74 -9.97
N LYS A 254 -15.01 12.03 -8.83
CA LYS A 254 -14.60 12.63 -7.54
C LYS A 254 -13.19 13.19 -7.61
N TYR A 255 -12.27 12.47 -8.27
CA TYR A 255 -10.89 12.93 -8.44
C TYR A 255 -10.79 14.15 -9.36
N ILE A 256 -11.55 14.19 -10.47
CA ILE A 256 -11.62 15.37 -11.35
C ILE A 256 -12.19 16.58 -10.61
N HIS A 257 -13.30 16.42 -9.88
CA HIS A 257 -13.90 17.49 -9.10
C HIS A 257 -12.90 18.11 -8.12
N MET A 258 -12.19 17.24 -7.39
CA MET A 258 -11.14 17.64 -6.46
C MET A 258 -9.93 18.31 -7.15
N TYR A 259 -9.52 17.86 -8.34
CA TYR A 259 -8.48 18.54 -9.12
C TYR A 259 -8.86 19.99 -9.40
N PHE A 260 -10.12 20.24 -9.77
CA PHE A 260 -10.62 21.58 -10.00
C PHE A 260 -10.69 22.41 -8.71
N GLU A 261 -11.13 21.84 -7.59
CA GLU A 261 -11.15 22.53 -6.28
C GLU A 261 -9.76 22.83 -5.71
N CYS A 262 -8.72 22.08 -6.08
CA CYS A 262 -7.36 22.34 -5.62
C CYS A 262 -6.60 23.31 -6.53
N LYS A 263 -7.05 23.50 -7.77
CA LYS A 263 -6.41 24.37 -8.77
C LYS A 263 -7.01 25.78 -8.82
N TYR A 264 -8.26 25.93 -8.38
CA TYR A 264 -9.03 27.19 -8.36
C TYR A 264 -9.59 27.44 -6.97
#